data_AF-K1SY50-F1
#
_entry.id   AF-K1SY50-F1
#
_cell.length_a   1.000
_cell.length_b   1.000
_cell.length_c   1.000
_cell.angle_alpha   90.00
_cell.angle_beta   90.00
_cell.angle_gamma   90.00
#
_symmetry.space_group_name_H-M   'P 1'
#
loop_
_entity.id
_entity.type
_entity.pdbx_description
1 polymer ?
#
loop_
_entity_poly.entity_id
_entity_poly.type
_entity_poly.pdbx_seq_one_letter_code
_entity_poly.pdbx_strand_id
1 'polypeptide(L)'
;DAAAVINDKKVTDHHAVIPTRNIREADLSALPVGERTILELVALRLLCAVAPPYIYDETSVTVDCTGAEFTAKGRTVKQPGWRALDAACRSSMKNAEPDKEAEDKALPELTEGQELPVTGAAVKEGKTTPPKHFTEDTLLSAMETAGAKDMPEDAERKGLGTPATRAGILEKLVSTGFLERKKSKKTVQLLPSHDAISLITVLPEQLQSPLLTAEWEYRLGEIERGELAPEDFMAEIT
;
A
#
# COMPACT_ATOMS: atom_id res chain seq x y z
N ASP A 1 -11.32 -2.83 21.51
CA ASP A 1 -12.61 -3.35 21.01
C ASP A 1 -12.31 -4.56 20.13
N ALA A 2 -12.82 -5.75 20.47
CA ALA A 2 -12.55 -6.96 19.72
C ALA A 2 -13.26 -6.96 18.34
N ALA A 3 -14.38 -6.24 18.21
CA ALA A 3 -15.12 -6.15 16.96
C ALA A 3 -14.34 -5.42 15.85
N ALA A 4 -13.31 -4.66 16.21
CA ALA A 4 -12.42 -4.00 15.25
C ALA A 4 -11.53 -4.98 14.46
N VAL A 5 -11.27 -6.18 15.01
CA VAL A 5 -10.35 -7.17 14.41
C VAL A 5 -10.97 -8.56 14.22
N ILE A 6 -12.14 -8.84 14.81
CA ILE A 6 -12.87 -10.11 14.69
C ILE A 6 -14.20 -9.83 14.00
N ASN A 7 -14.38 -10.35 12.78
CA ASN A 7 -15.62 -10.21 12.02
C ASN A 7 -15.78 -11.39 11.05
N ASP A 8 -16.59 -12.39 11.43
CA ASP A 8 -16.82 -13.61 10.64
C ASP A 8 -17.39 -13.31 9.25
N LYS A 9 -18.13 -12.20 9.08
CA LYS A 9 -18.68 -11.79 7.78
C LYS A 9 -17.62 -11.27 6.80
N LYS A 10 -16.41 -10.98 7.29
CA LYS A 10 -15.28 -10.51 6.48
C LYS A 10 -14.20 -11.57 6.31
N VAL A 11 -14.45 -12.80 6.76
CA VAL A 11 -13.57 -13.94 6.53
C VAL A 11 -14.05 -14.65 5.28
N THR A 12 -13.16 -14.78 4.29
CA THR A 12 -13.39 -15.58 3.07
C THR A 12 -12.80 -16.98 3.29
N ASP A 13 -12.02 -17.52 2.35
CA ASP A 13 -11.35 -18.82 2.48
C ASP A 13 -10.37 -18.86 3.66
N HIS A 14 -9.77 -17.72 3.99
CA HIS A 14 -8.72 -17.60 5.00
C HIS A 14 -8.89 -16.32 5.82
N HIS A 15 -8.39 -16.35 7.07
CA HIS A 15 -8.25 -15.16 7.91
C HIS A 15 -6.87 -14.51 7.73
N ALA A 16 -6.69 -13.31 8.30
CA ALA A 16 -5.39 -12.63 8.31
C ALA A 16 -4.28 -13.49 8.93
N VAL A 17 -3.06 -13.41 8.40
CA VAL A 17 -1.90 -14.14 8.94
C VAL A 17 -1.56 -13.59 10.32
N ILE A 18 -1.61 -14.45 11.34
CA ILE A 18 -1.31 -14.13 12.74
C ILE A 18 -0.37 -15.18 13.35
N PRO A 19 0.40 -14.83 14.40
CA PRO A 19 1.19 -15.82 15.10
C PRO A 19 0.30 -16.89 15.73
N THR A 20 0.74 -18.15 15.68
CA THR A 20 0.06 -19.26 16.35
C THR A 20 0.41 -19.28 17.84
N ARG A 21 -0.37 -20.02 18.65
CA ARG A 21 -0.13 -20.14 20.11
C ARG A 21 1.24 -20.76 20.44
N ASN A 22 1.79 -21.56 19.53
CA ASN A 22 3.09 -22.23 19.66
C ASN A 22 4.26 -21.26 19.80
N ILE A 23 4.08 -19.98 19.42
CA ILE A 23 5.12 -18.95 19.61
C ILE A 23 5.57 -18.81 21.08
N ARG A 24 4.70 -19.16 22.04
CA ARG A 24 5.02 -19.09 23.48
C ARG A 24 6.10 -20.07 23.92
N GLU A 25 6.22 -21.18 23.20
CA GLU A 25 7.14 -22.28 23.52
C GLU A 25 8.34 -22.31 22.56
N ALA A 26 8.31 -21.51 21.51
CA ALA A 26 9.35 -21.47 20.50
C ALA A 26 10.59 -20.70 20.98
N ASP A 27 11.77 -21.26 20.74
CA ASP A 27 13.02 -20.51 20.84
C ASP A 27 13.20 -19.63 19.59
N LEU A 28 12.80 -18.37 19.71
CA LEU A 28 12.93 -17.40 18.61
C LEU A 28 14.38 -17.12 18.22
N SER A 29 15.35 -17.38 19.11
CA SER A 29 16.76 -17.16 18.83
C SER A 29 17.34 -18.23 17.88
N ALA A 30 16.71 -19.40 17.84
CA ALA A 30 17.07 -20.51 16.95
C ALA A 30 16.58 -20.31 15.50
N LEU A 31 15.65 -19.38 15.26
CA LEU A 31 15.14 -19.10 13.93
C LEU A 31 16.19 -18.40 13.06
N PRO A 32 16.29 -18.76 11.76
CA PRO A 32 17.01 -17.96 10.78
C PRO A 32 16.56 -16.49 10.85
N VAL A 33 17.51 -15.57 10.67
CA VAL A 33 17.26 -14.12 10.83
C VAL A 33 16.08 -13.64 9.99
N GLY A 34 15.96 -14.13 8.74
CA GLY A 34 14.85 -13.78 7.85
C GLY A 34 13.50 -14.24 8.41
N GLU A 35 13.38 -15.51 8.81
CA GLU A 35 12.15 -16.08 9.38
C GLU A 35 11.74 -15.36 10.67
N ARG A 36 12.70 -15.10 11.57
CA ARG A 36 12.46 -14.34 12.79
C ARG A 36 11.94 -12.94 12.48
N THR A 37 12.54 -12.26 11.51
CA THR A 37 12.15 -10.90 11.11
C THR A 37 10.70 -10.87 10.59
N ILE A 38 10.32 -11.86 9.76
CA ILE A 38 8.93 -11.97 9.27
C ILE A 38 7.96 -12.27 10.42
N LEU A 39 8.31 -13.20 11.32
CA LEU A 39 7.47 -13.51 12.48
C LEU A 39 7.28 -12.29 13.39
N GLU A 40 8.34 -11.54 13.67
CA GLU A 40 8.29 -10.29 14.45
C GLU A 40 7.41 -9.24 13.77
N LEU A 41 7.50 -9.09 12.43
CA LEU A 41 6.65 -8.18 11.66
C LEU A 41 5.16 -8.57 11.76
N VAL A 42 4.84 -9.85 11.61
CA VAL A 42 3.47 -10.37 11.73
C VAL A 42 2.93 -10.16 13.14
N ALA A 43 3.73 -10.45 14.17
CA ALA A 43 3.35 -10.24 15.57
C ALA A 43 3.13 -8.76 15.88
N LEU A 44 4.03 -7.87 15.42
CA LEU A 44 3.87 -6.44 15.56
C LEU A 44 2.58 -5.95 14.91
N ARG A 45 2.26 -6.42 13.70
CA ARG A 45 1.05 -5.98 12.98
C ARG A 45 -0.21 -6.35 13.76
N LEU A 46 -0.25 -7.55 14.36
CA LEU A 46 -1.33 -7.95 15.25
C LEU A 46 -1.40 -7.04 16.50
N LEU A 47 -0.27 -6.74 17.13
CA LEU A 47 -0.22 -5.84 18.29
C LEU A 47 -0.74 -4.43 17.93
N CYS A 48 -0.35 -3.89 16.77
CA CYS A 48 -0.86 -2.62 16.27
C CYS A 48 -2.39 -2.67 16.02
N ALA A 49 -2.91 -3.76 15.47
CA ALA A 49 -4.34 -3.92 15.18
C ALA A 49 -5.22 -3.92 16.44
N VAL A 50 -4.68 -4.39 17.58
CA VAL A 50 -5.40 -4.41 18.87
C VAL A 50 -5.02 -3.27 19.82
N ALA A 51 -4.04 -2.46 19.44
CA ALA A 51 -3.60 -1.31 20.23
C ALA A 51 -4.62 -0.17 20.21
N PRO A 52 -4.56 0.76 21.19
CA PRO A 52 -5.40 1.94 21.16
C PRO A 52 -5.20 2.78 19.88
N PRO A 53 -6.23 3.54 19.46
CA PRO A 53 -6.14 4.39 18.28
C PRO A 53 -5.07 5.47 18.45
N TYR A 54 -4.51 5.89 17.31
CA TYR A 54 -3.70 7.11 17.23
C TYR A 54 -4.66 8.31 17.18
N ILE A 55 -4.62 9.17 18.20
CA ILE A 55 -5.49 10.35 18.33
C ILE A 55 -4.62 11.59 18.26
N TYR A 56 -4.99 12.52 17.39
CA TYR A 56 -4.32 13.80 17.20
C TYR A 56 -5.33 14.89 16.88
N ASP A 57 -4.99 16.13 17.22
CA ASP A 57 -5.69 17.32 16.75
C ASP A 57 -4.95 17.81 15.48
N GLU A 58 -5.65 18.02 14.36
CA GLU A 58 -5.11 18.69 13.17
C GLU A 58 -5.61 20.14 13.14
N THR A 59 -4.66 21.08 13.17
CA THR A 59 -4.93 22.51 13.02
C THR A 59 -4.61 22.90 11.59
N SER A 60 -5.61 23.38 10.85
CA SER A 60 -5.45 24.00 9.53
C SER A 60 -5.66 25.49 9.64
N VAL A 61 -4.70 26.28 9.15
CA VAL A 61 -4.72 27.74 9.21
C VAL A 61 -4.66 28.27 7.80
N THR A 62 -5.55 29.22 7.51
CA THR A 62 -5.53 30.03 6.30
C THR A 62 -5.24 31.46 6.69
N VAL A 63 -4.27 32.08 6.02
CA VAL A 63 -3.85 33.46 6.28
C VAL A 63 -3.85 34.25 4.99
N ASP A 64 -4.41 35.45 5.05
CA ASP A 64 -4.25 36.45 4.00
C ASP A 64 -2.96 37.22 4.22
N CYS A 65 -2.16 37.34 3.16
CA CYS A 65 -1.05 38.27 3.11
C CYS A 65 -1.19 39.09 1.83
N THR A 66 -1.61 40.34 1.97
CA THR A 66 -1.76 41.30 0.85
C THR A 66 -2.74 40.83 -0.24
N GLY A 67 -3.83 40.14 0.15
CA GLY A 67 -4.82 39.58 -0.78
C GLY A 67 -4.45 38.21 -1.36
N ALA A 68 -3.32 37.63 -0.96
CA ALA A 68 -2.91 36.28 -1.34
C ALA A 68 -3.10 35.31 -0.16
N GLU A 69 -3.69 34.16 -0.45
CA GLU A 69 -3.97 33.13 0.56
C GLU A 69 -2.78 32.18 0.74
N PHE A 70 -2.41 31.96 2.00
CA PHE A 70 -1.41 30.98 2.41
C PHE A 70 -2.05 29.98 3.38
N THR A 71 -1.64 28.71 3.29
CA THR A 71 -2.14 27.66 4.19
C THR A 71 -1.00 27.01 4.95
N ALA A 72 -1.29 26.66 6.20
CA ALA A 72 -0.41 25.87 7.05
C ALA A 72 -1.23 24.79 7.77
N LYS A 73 -0.63 23.62 7.96
CA LYS A 73 -1.19 22.54 8.76
C LYS A 73 -0.20 22.14 9.85
N GLY A 74 -0.72 21.73 10.99
CA GLY A 74 0.07 21.07 12.01
C GLY A 74 -0.75 20.09 12.81
N ARG A 75 -0.06 19.12 13.40
CA ARG A 75 -0.69 18.05 14.19
C ARG A 75 -0.15 18.04 15.61
N THR A 76 -1.05 17.92 16.56
CA THR A 76 -0.73 17.73 17.98
C THR A 76 -1.20 16.35 18.40
N VAL A 77 -0.26 15.44 18.63
CA VAL A 77 -0.56 14.08 19.08
C VAL A 77 -1.11 14.11 20.49
N LYS A 78 -2.33 13.61 20.68
CA LYS A 78 -2.98 13.45 22.00
C LYS A 78 -2.73 12.07 22.56
N GLN A 79 -2.74 11.06 21.69
CA GLN A 79 -2.47 9.68 22.03
C GLN A 79 -1.71 9.01 20.88
N PRO A 80 -0.49 8.49 21.10
CA PRO A 80 0.31 7.88 20.03
C PRO A 80 -0.26 6.53 19.57
N GLY A 81 -1.01 5.81 20.43
CA GLY A 81 -1.69 4.57 20.08
C GLY A 81 -0.78 3.53 19.40
N TRP A 82 -1.30 2.85 18.39
CA TRP A 82 -0.56 1.87 17.60
C TRP A 82 0.70 2.44 16.92
N ARG A 83 0.78 3.75 16.63
CA ARG A 83 1.97 4.36 16.01
C ARG A 83 3.20 4.29 16.92
N ALA A 84 3.03 4.22 18.24
CA ALA A 84 4.16 4.03 19.16
C ALA A 84 4.85 2.66 18.96
N LEU A 85 4.06 1.61 18.71
CA LEU A 85 4.58 0.26 18.46
C LEU A 85 5.28 0.19 17.10
N ASP A 86 4.67 0.77 16.06
CA ASP A 86 5.26 0.84 14.72
C ASP A 86 6.59 1.60 14.72
N ALA A 87 6.63 2.77 15.39
CA ALA A 87 7.84 3.58 15.51
C ALA A 87 8.97 2.85 16.26
N ALA A 88 8.64 2.16 17.37
CA ALA A 88 9.61 1.38 18.13
C ALA A 88 10.24 0.27 17.26
N CYS A 89 9.44 -0.43 16.46
CA CYS A 89 9.96 -1.44 15.54
C CYS A 89 10.82 -0.82 14.43
N ARG A 90 10.34 0.24 13.76
CA ARG A 90 11.10 0.94 12.72
C ARG A 90 12.46 1.44 13.21
N SER A 91 12.54 1.92 14.46
CA SER A 91 13.80 2.39 15.05
C SER A 91 14.87 1.29 15.16
N SER A 92 14.45 0.02 15.22
CA SER A 92 15.34 -1.14 15.25
C SER A 92 15.84 -1.57 13.85
N MET A 93 15.22 -1.06 12.77
CA MET A 93 15.55 -1.41 11.39
C MET A 93 16.59 -0.45 10.79
N LYS A 94 17.67 -1.00 10.22
CA LYS A 94 18.78 -0.20 9.63
C LYS A 94 18.39 0.72 8.45
N ASN A 95 17.24 0.50 7.82
CA ASN A 95 16.78 1.22 6.62
C ASN A 95 15.30 1.64 6.72
N ALA A 96 14.80 1.95 7.91
CA ALA A 96 13.42 2.45 8.01
C ALA A 96 13.27 3.76 7.22
N GLU A 97 12.29 3.82 6.31
CA GLU A 97 11.91 5.09 5.70
C GLU A 97 11.33 6.01 6.78
N PRO A 98 11.67 7.32 6.75
CA PRO A 98 11.08 8.29 7.65
C PRO A 98 9.56 8.30 7.47
N ASP A 99 8.84 8.29 8.59
CA ASP A 99 7.39 8.44 8.61
C ASP A 99 7.04 9.84 8.10
N LYS A 100 6.55 9.94 6.86
CA LYS A 100 6.20 11.22 6.23
C LYS A 100 5.08 11.93 6.98
N GLU A 101 4.24 11.20 7.70
CA GLU A 101 3.18 11.81 8.52
C GLU A 101 3.70 12.33 9.87
N ALA A 102 4.94 12.02 10.25
CA ALA A 102 5.58 12.58 11.43
C ALA A 102 6.19 13.97 11.15
N GLU A 103 6.11 14.49 9.91
CA GLU A 103 6.64 15.81 9.54
C GLU A 103 5.72 16.97 9.94
N ASP A 104 4.43 16.72 10.19
CA ASP A 104 3.45 17.74 10.58
C ASP A 104 3.62 18.13 12.06
N LYS A 105 4.54 19.06 12.33
CA LYS A 105 4.73 19.62 13.67
C LYS A 105 3.50 20.40 14.12
N ALA A 106 3.29 20.45 15.44
CA ALA A 106 2.25 21.29 16.02
C ALA A 106 2.46 22.75 15.62
N LEU A 107 1.38 23.41 15.21
CA LEU A 107 1.35 24.86 15.04
C LEU A 107 1.26 25.53 16.41
N PRO A 108 1.77 26.76 16.57
CA PRO A 108 1.49 27.56 17.76
C PRO A 108 -0.02 27.81 17.90
N GLU A 109 -0.45 28.16 19.10
CA GLU A 109 -1.84 28.62 19.31
C GLU A 109 -2.08 29.89 18.50
N LEU A 110 -3.19 29.90 17.76
CA LEU A 110 -3.60 30.97 16.87
C LEU A 110 -5.08 31.26 17.08
N THR A 111 -5.48 32.51 16.85
CA THR A 111 -6.88 32.96 16.96
C THR A 111 -7.33 33.64 15.68
N GLU A 112 -8.62 33.57 15.37
CA GLU A 112 -9.19 34.26 14.22
C GLU A 112 -9.01 35.78 14.35
N GLY A 113 -8.60 36.42 13.26
CA GLY A 113 -8.30 37.86 13.23
C GLY A 113 -6.93 38.23 13.82
N GLN A 114 -6.12 37.26 14.24
CA GLN A 114 -4.76 37.52 14.70
C GLN A 114 -3.87 38.02 13.56
N GLU A 115 -3.23 39.17 13.76
CA GLU A 115 -2.21 39.68 12.85
C GLU A 115 -0.87 38.98 13.12
N LEU A 116 -0.25 38.45 12.06
CA LEU A 116 1.04 37.75 12.12
C LEU A 116 2.12 38.57 11.40
N PRO A 117 3.28 38.84 12.03
CA PRO A 117 4.36 39.55 11.36
C PRO A 117 5.02 38.68 10.29
N VAL A 118 5.25 39.25 9.10
CA VAL A 118 6.02 38.59 8.05
C VAL A 118 7.51 38.73 8.36
N THR A 119 8.17 37.61 8.68
CA THR A 119 9.60 37.57 9.02
C THR A 119 10.50 37.32 7.83
N GLY A 120 9.95 36.82 6.73
CA GLY A 120 10.67 36.58 5.47
C GLY A 120 9.75 35.98 4.41
N ALA A 121 10.17 36.12 3.16
CA ALA A 121 9.53 35.50 2.01
C ALA A 121 10.60 34.89 1.11
N ALA A 122 10.31 33.73 0.53
CA ALA A 122 11.21 33.04 -0.39
C ALA A 122 10.40 32.44 -1.54
N VAL A 123 10.94 32.52 -2.75
CA VAL A 123 10.39 31.82 -3.92
C VAL A 123 10.92 30.38 -3.89
N LYS A 124 10.00 29.42 -3.79
CA LYS A 124 10.34 28.00 -3.87
C LYS A 124 10.21 27.53 -5.32
N GLU A 125 11.33 27.56 -6.04
CA GLU A 125 11.38 26.98 -7.39
C GLU A 125 11.31 25.45 -7.31
N GLY A 126 10.41 24.87 -8.10
CA GLY A 126 10.23 23.43 -8.21
C GLY A 126 10.35 22.99 -9.66
N LYS A 127 10.76 21.73 -9.87
CA LYS A 127 10.75 21.10 -11.19
C LYS A 127 9.99 19.78 -11.10
N THR A 128 9.17 19.50 -12.11
CA THR A 128 8.52 18.19 -12.21
C THR A 128 9.57 17.10 -12.42
N THR A 129 9.36 15.96 -11.76
CA THR A 129 10.16 14.77 -11.98
C THR A 129 9.34 13.74 -12.75
N PRO A 130 9.96 12.93 -13.63
CA PRO A 130 9.25 11.84 -14.27
C PRO A 130 8.77 10.83 -13.22
N PRO A 131 7.69 10.07 -13.50
CA PRO A 131 7.25 8.99 -12.64
C PRO A 131 8.39 8.02 -12.31
N LYS A 132 8.46 7.59 -11.05
CA LYS A 132 9.45 6.58 -10.65
C LYS A 132 9.08 5.24 -11.28
N HIS A 133 10.09 4.50 -11.74
CA HIS A 133 9.90 3.10 -12.08
C HIS A 133 9.39 2.30 -10.88
N PHE A 134 8.70 1.21 -11.17
CA PHE A 134 8.25 0.28 -10.13
C PHE A 134 9.43 -0.38 -9.42
N THR A 135 9.18 -0.72 -8.16
CA THR A 135 9.93 -1.69 -7.35
C THR A 135 9.04 -2.92 -7.21
N GLU A 136 9.53 -4.02 -6.63
CA GLU A 136 8.67 -5.19 -6.39
C GLU A 136 7.46 -4.83 -5.52
N ASP A 137 7.68 -4.13 -4.42
CA ASP A 137 6.61 -3.66 -3.52
C ASP A 137 5.58 -2.78 -4.25
N THR A 138 6.06 -1.75 -4.97
CA THR A 138 5.13 -0.84 -5.67
C THR A 138 4.44 -1.48 -6.86
N LEU A 139 5.04 -2.49 -7.51
CA LEU A 139 4.37 -3.26 -8.57
C LEU A 139 3.33 -4.20 -7.99
N LEU A 140 3.64 -4.94 -6.92
CA LEU A 140 2.69 -5.81 -6.23
C LEU A 140 1.49 -5.00 -5.73
N SER A 141 1.74 -3.85 -5.09
CA SER A 141 0.70 -2.90 -4.67
C SER A 141 -0.17 -2.41 -5.84
N ALA A 142 0.45 -2.10 -6.98
CA ALA A 142 -0.28 -1.70 -8.18
C ALA A 142 -1.15 -2.85 -8.72
N MET A 143 -0.63 -4.09 -8.72
CA MET A 143 -1.40 -5.27 -9.15
C MET A 143 -2.64 -5.48 -8.28
N GLU A 144 -2.60 -5.19 -6.97
CA GLU A 144 -3.78 -5.37 -6.09
C GLU A 144 -4.95 -4.44 -6.41
N THR A 145 -4.69 -3.32 -7.09
CA THR A 145 -5.68 -2.27 -7.34
C THR A 145 -5.89 -1.98 -8.83
N ALA A 146 -5.19 -2.70 -9.69
CA ALA A 146 -5.26 -2.53 -11.14
C ALA A 146 -6.68 -2.80 -11.65
N GLY A 147 -7.29 -1.83 -12.36
CA GLY A 147 -8.67 -1.92 -12.83
C GLY A 147 -9.76 -1.78 -11.73
N ALA A 148 -9.38 -1.63 -10.45
CA ALA A 148 -10.32 -1.61 -9.33
C ALA A 148 -11.32 -0.44 -9.34
N LYS A 149 -10.98 0.67 -10.01
CA LYS A 149 -11.83 1.88 -10.07
C LYS A 149 -13.07 1.70 -10.94
N ASP A 150 -12.99 0.77 -11.90
CA ASP A 150 -14.04 0.50 -12.87
C ASP A 150 -14.85 -0.76 -12.49
N MET A 151 -14.55 -1.35 -11.33
CA MET A 151 -15.24 -2.52 -10.77
C MET A 151 -16.30 -2.11 -9.74
N PRO A 152 -17.36 -2.93 -9.55
CA PRO A 152 -18.35 -2.73 -8.50
C PRO A 152 -17.68 -2.53 -7.12
N GLU A 153 -18.26 -1.67 -6.29
CA GLU A 153 -17.69 -1.39 -4.96
C GLU A 153 -17.60 -2.63 -4.08
N ASP A 154 -18.56 -3.54 -4.22
CA ASP A 154 -18.72 -4.81 -3.51
C ASP A 154 -17.92 -5.98 -4.10
N ALA A 155 -17.19 -5.78 -5.19
CA ALA A 155 -16.31 -6.81 -5.73
C ALA A 155 -15.26 -7.23 -4.69
N GLU A 156 -15.37 -8.47 -4.20
CA GLU A 156 -14.46 -9.03 -3.17
C GLU A 156 -13.02 -9.14 -3.66
N ARG A 157 -12.83 -9.41 -4.96
CA ARG A 157 -11.53 -9.46 -5.62
C ARG A 157 -11.43 -8.31 -6.61
N LYS A 158 -10.51 -7.38 -6.34
CA LYS A 158 -10.10 -6.30 -7.25
C LYS A 158 -8.63 -6.47 -7.58
N GLY A 159 -8.21 -6.06 -8.77
CA GLY A 159 -6.82 -6.18 -9.19
C GLY A 159 -6.52 -7.41 -10.05
N LEU A 160 -5.22 -7.59 -10.30
CA LEU A 160 -4.64 -8.69 -11.06
C LEU A 160 -4.14 -9.80 -10.13
N GLY A 161 -4.67 -11.01 -10.34
CA GLY A 161 -4.31 -12.21 -9.59
C GLY A 161 -4.61 -12.13 -8.10
N THR A 162 -4.29 -13.21 -7.38
CA THR A 162 -4.51 -13.37 -5.95
C THR A 162 -3.21 -13.15 -5.17
N PRO A 163 -3.25 -12.89 -3.84
CA PRO A 163 -2.05 -12.75 -3.03
C PRO A 163 -1.03 -13.89 -3.21
N ALA A 164 -1.49 -15.10 -3.51
CA ALA A 164 -0.64 -16.27 -3.71
C ALA A 164 0.09 -16.29 -5.07
N THR A 165 -0.41 -15.59 -6.10
CA THR A 165 0.12 -15.71 -7.48
C THR A 165 0.98 -14.52 -7.91
N ARG A 166 0.77 -13.33 -7.35
CA ARG A 166 1.45 -12.09 -7.82
C ARG A 166 2.97 -12.17 -7.76
N ALA A 167 3.53 -12.62 -6.64
CA ALA A 167 4.99 -12.79 -6.50
C ALA A 167 5.54 -13.81 -7.50
N GLY A 168 4.83 -14.92 -7.71
CA GLY A 168 5.21 -15.94 -8.69
C GLY A 168 5.18 -15.43 -10.15
N ILE A 169 4.18 -14.59 -10.49
CA ILE A 169 4.11 -13.94 -11.81
C ILE A 169 5.29 -12.99 -12.01
N LEU A 170 5.66 -12.22 -10.99
CA LEU A 170 6.81 -11.32 -11.05
C LEU A 170 8.11 -12.10 -11.28
N GLU A 171 8.34 -13.19 -10.54
CA GLU A 171 9.50 -14.06 -10.77
C GLU A 171 9.48 -14.72 -12.15
N LYS A 172 8.30 -15.10 -12.66
CA LYS A 172 8.15 -15.62 -14.01
C LYS A 172 8.59 -14.57 -15.04
N LEU A 173 8.12 -13.33 -14.94
CA LEU A 173 8.50 -12.25 -15.86
C LEU A 173 10.01 -11.96 -15.84
N VAL A 174 10.65 -12.06 -14.67
CA VAL A 174 12.10 -11.91 -14.55
C VAL A 174 12.84 -13.11 -15.16
N SER A 175 12.45 -14.34 -14.80
CA SER A 175 13.11 -15.55 -15.29
C SER A 175 12.94 -15.76 -16.79
N THR A 176 11.84 -15.30 -17.40
CA THR A 176 11.63 -15.33 -18.85
C THR A 176 12.26 -14.14 -19.59
N GLY A 177 12.92 -13.20 -18.88
CA GLY A 177 13.63 -12.09 -19.49
C GLY A 177 12.76 -10.91 -19.95
N PHE A 178 11.51 -10.81 -19.50
CA PHE A 178 10.64 -9.66 -19.78
C PHE A 178 10.86 -8.50 -18.80
N LEU A 179 11.38 -8.79 -17.61
CA LEU A 179 11.59 -7.80 -16.56
C LEU A 179 13.00 -7.89 -15.99
N GLU A 180 13.67 -6.75 -15.86
CA GLU A 180 15.02 -6.65 -15.32
C GLU A 180 15.03 -5.94 -13.97
N ARG A 181 15.76 -6.53 -13.00
CA ARG A 181 16.05 -5.93 -11.70
C ARG A 181 17.29 -5.04 -11.82
N LYS A 182 17.10 -3.72 -11.91
CA LYS A 182 18.20 -2.76 -12.00
C LYS A 182 18.40 -2.02 -10.68
N LYS A 183 19.60 -2.18 -10.09
CA LYS A 183 19.97 -1.43 -8.89
C LYS A 183 20.19 0.04 -9.23
N SER A 184 19.44 0.92 -8.58
CA SER A 184 19.57 2.38 -8.64
C SER A 184 19.73 2.94 -7.23
N LYS A 185 20.94 3.38 -6.89
CA LYS A 185 21.31 3.81 -5.52
C LYS A 185 20.99 2.72 -4.49
N LYS A 186 20.04 2.99 -3.58
CA LYS A 186 19.59 2.08 -2.51
C LYS A 186 18.34 1.27 -2.88
N THR A 187 17.82 1.42 -4.09
CA THR A 187 16.55 0.82 -4.53
C THR A 187 16.79 -0.09 -5.72
N VAL A 188 16.06 -1.20 -5.80
CA VAL A 188 16.00 -2.05 -7.00
C VAL A 188 14.76 -1.67 -7.78
N GLN A 189 14.95 -1.21 -9.02
CA GLN A 189 13.88 -0.85 -9.93
C GLN A 189 13.64 -2.00 -10.91
N LEU A 190 12.38 -2.16 -11.31
CA LEU A 190 11.94 -3.09 -12.33
C LEU A 190 11.81 -2.35 -13.65
N LEU A 191 12.53 -2.81 -14.67
CA LEU A 191 12.51 -2.23 -16.01
C LEU A 191 12.08 -3.28 -17.02
N PRO A 192 11.21 -2.95 -17.98
CA PRO A 192 10.90 -3.86 -19.06
C PRO A 192 12.12 -4.03 -19.97
N SER A 193 12.33 -5.26 -20.44
CA SER A 193 13.34 -5.52 -21.48
C SER A 193 12.85 -5.01 -22.84
N HIS A 194 13.75 -4.97 -23.82
CA HIS A 194 13.38 -4.64 -25.21
C HIS A 194 12.31 -5.59 -25.77
N ASP A 195 12.39 -6.88 -25.43
CA ASP A 195 11.44 -7.89 -25.89
C ASP A 195 10.06 -7.69 -25.25
N ALA A 196 10.00 -7.27 -23.98
CA ALA A 196 8.75 -6.92 -23.32
C ALA A 196 8.08 -5.70 -23.98
N ILE A 197 8.87 -4.67 -24.30
CA ILE A 197 8.37 -3.47 -25.00
C ILE A 197 7.88 -3.84 -26.41
N SER A 198 8.62 -4.69 -27.12
CA SER A 198 8.24 -5.13 -28.46
C SER A 198 6.94 -5.94 -28.43
N LEU A 199 6.81 -6.87 -27.48
CA LEU A 199 5.62 -7.69 -27.29
C LEU A 199 4.40 -6.83 -26.96
N ILE A 200 4.50 -5.93 -25.97
CA ILE A 200 3.36 -5.10 -25.57
C ILE A 200 2.93 -4.15 -26.69
N THR A 201 3.85 -3.72 -27.56
CA THR A 201 3.54 -2.83 -28.70
C THR A 201 2.71 -3.52 -29.79
N VAL A 202 2.82 -4.85 -29.93
CA VAL A 202 2.11 -5.60 -30.99
C VAL A 202 0.85 -6.31 -30.50
N LEU A 203 0.63 -6.39 -29.18
CA LEU A 203 -0.56 -7.01 -28.62
C LEU A 203 -1.80 -6.11 -28.81
N PRO A 204 -3.00 -6.67 -29.04
CA PRO A 204 -4.24 -5.91 -28.99
C PRO A 204 -4.42 -5.20 -27.64
N GLU A 205 -4.87 -3.94 -27.64
CA GLU A 205 -5.03 -3.13 -26.41
C GLU A 205 -5.87 -3.84 -25.34
N GLN A 206 -6.88 -4.60 -25.76
CA GLN A 206 -7.74 -5.39 -24.89
C GLN A 206 -6.96 -6.39 -24.03
N LEU A 207 -5.95 -7.06 -24.60
CA LEU A 207 -5.12 -8.04 -23.88
C LEU A 207 -4.07 -7.39 -22.98
N GLN A 208 -3.78 -6.11 -23.20
CA GLN A 208 -2.88 -5.34 -22.34
C GLN A 208 -3.62 -4.76 -21.13
N SER A 209 -4.95 -4.71 -21.19
CA SER A 209 -5.77 -4.02 -20.21
C SER A 209 -5.86 -4.79 -18.90
N PRO A 210 -5.49 -4.18 -17.76
CA PRO A 210 -5.73 -4.80 -16.47
C PRO A 210 -7.22 -4.94 -16.15
N LEU A 211 -8.07 -4.13 -16.78
CA LEU A 211 -9.52 -4.16 -16.58
C LEU A 211 -10.12 -5.48 -17.05
N LEU A 212 -9.74 -5.96 -18.24
CA LEU A 212 -10.23 -7.23 -18.78
C LEU A 212 -9.95 -8.40 -17.82
N THR A 213 -8.73 -8.43 -17.26
CA THR A 213 -8.37 -9.48 -16.30
C THR A 213 -9.14 -9.31 -14.99
N ALA A 214 -9.34 -8.08 -14.50
CA ALA A 214 -10.13 -7.83 -13.29
C ALA A 214 -11.60 -8.23 -13.46
N GLU A 215 -12.20 -7.95 -14.62
CA GLU A 215 -13.55 -8.40 -14.99
C GLU A 215 -13.65 -9.92 -14.99
N TRP A 216 -12.67 -10.61 -15.60
CA TRP A 216 -12.66 -12.07 -15.60
C TRP A 216 -12.50 -12.66 -14.20
N GLU A 217 -11.62 -12.10 -13.36
CA GLU A 217 -11.47 -12.53 -11.96
C GLU A 217 -12.75 -12.31 -11.14
N TYR A 218 -13.47 -11.22 -11.39
CA TYR A 218 -14.77 -10.96 -10.77
C TYR A 218 -15.80 -12.03 -11.17
N ARG A 219 -15.91 -12.33 -12.47
CA ARG A 219 -16.83 -13.35 -13.02
C ARG A 219 -16.48 -14.76 -12.58
N LEU A 220 -15.19 -15.08 -12.46
CA LEU A 220 -14.73 -16.35 -11.87
C LEU A 220 -15.17 -16.45 -10.40
N GLY A 221 -15.20 -15.33 -9.67
CA GLY A 221 -15.79 -15.26 -8.33
C GLY A 221 -17.31 -15.49 -8.32
N GLU A 222 -18.05 -14.96 -9.30
CA GLU A 222 -19.48 -15.24 -9.46
C GLU A 222 -19.73 -16.74 -9.71
N ILE A 223 -18.88 -17.39 -10.52
CA ILE A 223 -18.94 -18.86 -10.73
C ILE A 223 -18.67 -19.60 -9.41
N GLU A 224 -17.66 -19.19 -8.65
CA GLU A 224 -17.33 -19.78 -7.33
C GLU A 224 -18.50 -19.69 -6.35
N ARG A 225 -19.27 -18.59 -6.39
CA ARG A 225 -20.50 -18.40 -5.58
C ARG A 225 -21.75 -19.07 -6.17
N GLY A 226 -21.68 -19.61 -7.39
CA GLY A 226 -22.81 -20.21 -8.11
C GLY A 226 -23.80 -19.18 -8.69
N GLU A 227 -23.36 -17.93 -8.88
CA GLU A 227 -24.13 -16.82 -9.45
C GLU A 227 -24.05 -16.78 -10.99
N LEU A 228 -23.00 -17.34 -11.58
CA LEU A 228 -22.77 -17.42 -13.04
C LEU A 228 -22.46 -18.86 -13.46
N ALA A 229 -23.04 -19.32 -14.57
CA ALA A 229 -22.73 -20.64 -15.12
C ALA A 229 -21.37 -20.61 -15.86
N PRO A 230 -20.49 -21.62 -15.66
CA PRO A 230 -19.21 -21.70 -16.37
C PRO A 230 -19.34 -21.66 -17.89
N GLU A 231 -20.40 -22.24 -18.44
CA GLU A 231 -20.65 -22.30 -19.88
C GLU A 231 -20.92 -20.91 -20.47
N ASP A 232 -21.65 -20.06 -19.74
CA ASP A 232 -21.96 -18.69 -20.16
C ASP A 232 -20.69 -17.83 -20.19
N PHE A 233 -19.82 -17.97 -19.18
CA PHE A 233 -18.52 -17.31 -19.17
C PHE A 233 -17.65 -17.72 -20.35
N MET A 234 -17.57 -19.02 -20.64
CA MET A 234 -16.74 -19.54 -21.74
C MET A 234 -17.26 -19.13 -23.13
N ALA A 235 -18.57 -19.00 -23.30
CA ALA A 235 -19.18 -18.56 -24.57
C ALA A 235 -18.81 -17.11 -24.95
N GLU A 236 -18.38 -16.30 -23.99
CA GLU A 236 -17.96 -14.90 -24.22
C GLU A 236 -16.46 -14.73 -24.51
N ILE A 237 -15.66 -15.80 -24.38
CA ILE A 237 -14.20 -15.76 -24.58
C ILE A 237 -13.79 -16.04 -26.04
N THR A 238 -14.72 -16.53 -26.87
CA THR A 238 -14.51 -16.79 -28.31
C THR A 238 -14.74 -15.57 -29.18
#